data_AF-A0A7D5KPY8-F1
#
_entry.id   AF-A0A7D5KPY8-F1
#
_cell.length_a   1.000
_cell.length_b   1.000
_cell.length_c   1.000
_cell.angle_alpha   90.00
_cell.angle_beta   90.00
_cell.angle_gamma   90.00
#
_symmetry.space_group_name_H-M   'P 1'
#
loop_
_entity.id
_entity.type
_entity.pdbx_description
1 polymer ?
#
loop_
_entity_poly.entity_id
_entity_poly.type
_entity_poly.pdbx_seq_one_letter_code
_entity_poly.pdbx_strand_id
1 'polypeptide(L)'
;MSSKNVFGNEVSVDEQAFEKADEAAVDEDGFEVVDETPEFQATVQMEVQAKVDANHPDGMVDTSDERISGATLEQEERIWAREAELERISAQAEMGTQEGREKRTRHIAAKRYAERRAEFQKRAASVDPWADPERDDPRAELTQEQLAAVNKQSMRLAKKLDGWSRAAIGRRLGEAVVGGKDLMSAVVGVFEELETAPGQVVPIGTLEDVNRREVSIEGTVTQWWEPSSAAIQQVGLIEDESGRTKLTSWVASDQPWIEEGERVRIHGAAKNWYNGRVSVALTGWSTVLFPERGRWWEA
;
A
#
# COMPACT_ATOMS: atom_id res chain seq x y z
N MET A 1 -15.98 -21.95 -18.59
CA MET A 1 -14.56 -22.10 -19.01
C MET A 1 -13.74 -22.22 -17.73
N SER A 2 -13.53 -23.45 -17.29
CA SER A 2 -12.92 -23.81 -16.01
C SER A 2 -11.43 -24.07 -16.22
N SER A 3 -10.54 -23.20 -15.72
CA SER A 3 -9.11 -23.47 -15.70
C SER A 3 -8.78 -24.39 -14.52
N LYS A 4 -8.31 -25.58 -14.84
CA LYS A 4 -7.95 -26.64 -13.90
C LYS A 4 -6.44 -26.51 -13.65
N ASN A 5 -6.05 -25.96 -12.50
CA ASN A 5 -4.65 -25.97 -12.05
C ASN A 5 -4.31 -27.40 -11.61
N VAL A 6 -3.50 -28.08 -12.42
CA VAL A 6 -2.88 -29.36 -12.09
C VAL A 6 -1.61 -29.06 -11.30
N PHE A 7 -1.61 -29.41 -10.01
CA PHE A 7 -0.39 -29.48 -9.21
C PHE A 7 0.37 -30.74 -9.64
N GLY A 8 1.49 -30.58 -10.33
CA GLY A 8 2.43 -31.65 -10.61
C GLY A 8 3.09 -32.09 -9.29
N ASN A 9 2.91 -33.35 -8.94
CA ASN A 9 3.58 -34.00 -7.83
C ASN A 9 4.89 -34.58 -8.39
N GLU A 10 5.96 -33.79 -8.43
CA GLU A 10 7.31 -34.31 -8.70
C GLU A 10 7.87 -34.89 -7.41
N VAL A 11 7.70 -36.21 -7.29
CA VAL A 11 8.44 -37.03 -6.33
C VAL A 11 9.79 -37.30 -6.97
N SER A 12 10.84 -36.59 -6.53
CA SER A 12 12.21 -36.96 -6.85
C SER A 12 12.55 -38.25 -6.09
N VAL A 13 12.45 -39.37 -6.79
CA VAL A 13 13.02 -40.63 -6.35
C VAL A 13 14.53 -40.48 -6.48
N ASP A 14 15.24 -40.53 -5.35
CA ASP A 14 16.69 -40.64 -5.31
C ASP A 14 17.11 -41.87 -6.13
N GLU A 15 17.63 -41.62 -7.35
CA GLU A 15 18.42 -42.61 -8.06
C GLU A 15 19.71 -42.80 -7.28
N GLN A 16 19.72 -43.87 -6.47
CA GLN A 16 20.92 -44.50 -5.94
C GLN A 16 21.85 -44.83 -7.12
N ALA A 17 22.77 -43.92 -7.41
CA ALA A 17 23.90 -44.18 -8.27
C ALA A 17 24.81 -45.17 -7.54
N PHE A 18 24.77 -46.41 -8.02
CA PHE A 18 25.64 -47.50 -7.64
C PHE A 18 27.11 -47.08 -7.62
N GLU A 19 27.81 -47.46 -6.55
CA GLU A 19 29.26 -47.54 -6.49
C GLU A 19 29.79 -48.15 -7.79
N LYS A 20 30.64 -47.40 -8.50
CA LYS A 20 31.53 -48.00 -9.48
C LYS A 20 32.53 -48.86 -8.69
N ALA A 21 32.33 -50.17 -8.72
CA ALA A 21 33.40 -51.10 -8.41
C ALA A 21 34.52 -50.87 -9.43
N ASP A 22 35.73 -50.64 -8.93
CA ASP A 22 36.94 -50.52 -9.74
C ASP A 22 37.10 -51.75 -10.64
N GLU A 23 37.18 -51.52 -11.95
CA GLU A 23 37.48 -52.57 -12.92
C GLU A 23 38.91 -53.06 -12.69
N ALA A 24 39.05 -54.29 -12.20
CA ALA A 24 40.35 -54.93 -12.05
C ALA A 24 41.00 -55.13 -13.44
N ALA A 25 42.22 -54.63 -13.61
CA ALA A 25 42.98 -54.82 -14.84
C ALA A 25 43.38 -56.29 -14.98
N VAL A 26 43.03 -56.89 -16.13
CA VAL A 26 43.30 -58.29 -16.47
C VAL A 26 44.41 -58.32 -17.52
N ASP A 27 45.38 -59.22 -17.37
CA ASP A 27 46.46 -59.38 -18.36
C ASP A 27 46.01 -60.15 -19.62
N GLU A 28 46.88 -60.24 -20.63
CA GLU A 28 46.53 -60.79 -21.97
C GLU A 28 46.18 -62.30 -21.95
N ASP A 29 46.38 -63.00 -20.83
CA ASP A 29 46.00 -64.39 -20.61
C ASP A 29 44.81 -64.55 -19.62
N GLY A 30 44.24 -63.45 -19.14
CA GLY A 30 42.97 -63.45 -18.39
C GLY A 30 43.06 -63.68 -16.88
N PHE A 31 44.21 -63.39 -16.25
CA PHE A 31 44.34 -63.38 -14.79
C PHE A 31 44.27 -61.95 -14.20
N GLU A 32 43.62 -61.82 -13.06
CA GLU A 32 43.45 -60.55 -12.33
C GLU A 32 44.79 -60.08 -11.75
N VAL A 33 45.24 -58.88 -12.15
CA VAL A 33 46.49 -58.29 -11.64
C VAL A 33 46.23 -57.74 -10.25
N VAL A 34 46.63 -58.49 -9.21
CA VAL A 34 46.67 -58.00 -7.84
C VAL A 34 47.90 -57.09 -7.70
N ASP A 35 47.69 -55.78 -7.69
CA ASP A 35 48.73 -54.83 -7.28
C ASP A 35 49.05 -55.06 -5.80
N GLU A 36 50.11 -55.83 -5.52
CA GLU A 36 50.64 -56.07 -4.17
C GLU A 36 51.38 -54.83 -3.61
N THR A 37 50.79 -53.64 -3.74
CA THR A 37 51.24 -52.45 -2.99
C THR A 37 50.52 -52.45 -1.64
N PRO A 38 51.18 -52.79 -0.52
CA PRO A 38 50.53 -52.75 0.77
C PRO A 38 50.16 -51.30 1.13
N GLU A 39 48.86 -51.06 1.34
CA GLU A 39 48.38 -49.81 1.93
C GLU A 39 48.87 -49.73 3.38
N PHE A 40 49.95 -48.96 3.60
CA PHE A 40 50.47 -48.74 4.94
C PHE A 40 49.48 -47.87 5.74
N GLN A 41 48.64 -48.50 6.55
CA GLN A 41 47.91 -47.79 7.59
C GLN A 41 48.85 -47.49 8.75
N ALA A 42 48.79 -46.26 9.28
CA ALA A 42 49.55 -45.89 10.45
C ALA A 42 49.18 -46.84 11.61
N THR A 43 50.18 -47.39 12.28
CA THR A 43 49.91 -48.18 13.48
C THR A 43 49.33 -47.25 14.55
N VAL A 44 48.49 -47.79 15.45
CA VAL A 44 47.92 -47.02 16.57
C VAL A 44 49.01 -46.30 17.37
N GLN A 45 50.20 -46.88 17.48
CA GLN A 45 51.35 -46.24 18.14
C GLN A 45 51.87 -45.02 17.37
N MET A 46 51.90 -45.07 16.05
CA MET A 46 52.29 -43.93 15.22
C MET A 46 51.24 -42.81 15.27
N GLU A 47 49.95 -43.13 15.28
CA GLU A 47 48.90 -42.12 15.51
C GLU A 47 48.99 -41.48 16.90
N VAL A 48 49.21 -42.30 17.94
CA VAL A 48 49.40 -41.82 19.31
C VAL A 48 50.64 -40.94 19.39
N GLN A 49 51.75 -41.34 18.77
CA GLN A 49 52.99 -40.55 18.77
C GLN A 49 52.82 -39.24 17.99
N ALA A 50 52.20 -39.27 16.81
CA ALA A 50 51.89 -38.06 16.04
C ALA A 50 51.02 -37.08 16.83
N LYS A 51 50.07 -37.60 17.63
CA LYS A 51 49.24 -36.79 18.53
C LYS A 51 50.02 -36.22 19.71
N VAL A 52 50.97 -36.98 20.27
CA VAL A 52 51.86 -36.51 21.34
C VAL A 52 52.81 -35.43 20.81
N ASP A 53 53.39 -35.64 19.63
CA ASP A 53 54.33 -34.72 18.99
C ASP A 53 53.65 -33.40 18.58
N ALA A 54 52.41 -33.46 18.06
CA ALA A 54 51.61 -32.26 17.75
C ALA A 54 51.22 -31.45 19.00
N ASN A 55 51.21 -32.05 20.20
CA ASN A 55 50.94 -31.37 21.47
C ASN A 55 52.22 -30.95 22.22
N HIS A 56 53.41 -31.30 21.70
CA HIS A 56 54.67 -30.91 22.30
C HIS A 56 55.03 -29.46 21.88
N PRO A 57 55.49 -28.59 22.81
CA PRO A 57 55.75 -27.17 22.52
C PRO A 57 56.78 -26.94 21.41
N ASP A 58 57.70 -27.88 21.19
CA ASP A 58 58.73 -27.83 20.14
C ASP A 58 58.40 -28.72 18.90
N GLY A 59 57.23 -29.35 18.86
CA GLY A 59 56.86 -30.33 17.82
C GLY A 59 56.27 -29.74 16.54
N MET A 60 55.97 -28.43 16.51
CA MET A 60 55.38 -27.75 15.35
C MET A 60 56.31 -26.64 14.85
N VAL A 61 56.75 -26.76 13.60
CA VAL A 61 57.70 -25.83 12.96
C VAL A 61 57.01 -24.59 12.37
N ASP A 62 55.68 -24.64 12.21
CA ASP A 62 54.89 -23.56 11.64
C ASP A 62 54.20 -22.75 12.74
N THR A 63 54.70 -21.54 12.97
CA THR A 63 54.22 -20.56 13.96
C THR A 63 53.43 -19.43 13.29
N SER A 64 52.85 -19.66 12.10
CA SER A 64 51.99 -18.68 11.46
C SER A 64 50.76 -18.39 12.33
N ASP A 65 50.40 -17.11 12.48
CA ASP A 65 49.23 -16.65 13.26
C ASP A 65 47.88 -17.17 12.70
N GLU A 66 47.92 -17.82 11.54
CA GLU A 66 46.77 -18.45 10.88
C GLU A 66 46.43 -19.81 11.51
N ARG A 67 47.35 -20.45 12.25
CA ARG A 67 47.18 -21.80 12.80
C ARG A 67 46.65 -21.78 14.23
N ILE A 68 45.70 -22.66 14.57
CA ILE A 68 45.13 -22.77 15.92
C ILE A 68 46.05 -23.68 16.75
N SER A 69 46.81 -23.08 17.67
CA SER A 69 47.78 -23.84 18.48
C SER A 69 47.13 -24.99 19.27
N GLY A 70 47.73 -26.19 19.17
CA GLY A 70 47.24 -27.41 19.81
C GLY A 70 46.08 -28.11 19.10
N ALA A 71 45.67 -27.65 17.90
CA ALA A 71 44.68 -28.32 17.07
C ALA A 71 45.36 -29.12 15.94
N THR A 72 44.78 -30.28 15.60
CA THR A 72 45.12 -30.96 14.35
C THR A 72 44.52 -30.21 13.15
N LEU A 73 45.06 -30.39 11.95
CA LEU A 73 44.55 -29.72 10.73
C LEU A 73 43.05 -30.01 10.49
N GLU A 74 42.61 -31.25 10.76
CA GLU A 74 41.19 -31.63 10.70
C GLU A 74 40.33 -30.89 11.75
N GLN A 75 40.90 -30.57 12.91
CA GLN A 75 40.23 -29.76 13.94
C GLN A 75 40.16 -28.29 13.53
N GLU A 76 41.20 -27.76 12.91
CA GLU A 76 41.24 -26.38 12.38
C GLU A 76 40.20 -26.16 11.30
N GLU A 77 40.15 -27.05 10.30
CA GLU A 77 39.14 -26.99 9.24
C GLU A 77 37.71 -27.10 9.80
N ARG A 78 37.52 -27.94 10.83
CA ARG A 78 36.23 -28.07 11.52
C ARG A 78 35.84 -26.81 12.30
N ILE A 79 36.82 -26.13 12.92
CA ILE A 79 36.59 -24.87 13.63
C ILE A 79 36.24 -23.77 12.64
N TRP A 80 37.01 -23.62 11.57
CA TRP A 80 36.73 -22.63 10.52
C TRP A 80 35.40 -22.87 9.82
N ALA A 81 35.06 -24.13 9.51
CA ALA A 81 33.76 -24.46 8.94
C ALA A 81 32.60 -24.08 9.87
N ARG A 82 32.77 -24.30 11.19
CA ARG A 82 31.77 -23.93 12.20
C ARG A 82 31.68 -22.41 12.36
N GLU A 83 32.78 -21.68 12.35
CA GLU A 83 32.78 -20.22 12.44
C GLU A 83 32.11 -19.60 11.22
N ALA A 84 32.42 -20.08 10.02
CA ALA A 84 31.74 -19.66 8.80
C ALA A 84 30.24 -19.97 8.82
N GLU A 85 29.83 -21.11 9.40
CA GLU A 85 28.42 -21.44 9.59
C GLU A 85 27.75 -20.49 10.62
N LEU A 86 28.42 -20.20 11.74
CA LEU A 86 27.95 -19.26 12.75
C LEU A 86 27.81 -17.84 12.21
N GLU A 87 28.74 -17.38 11.37
CA GLU A 87 28.65 -16.10 10.66
C GLU A 87 27.46 -16.08 9.69
N ARG A 88 27.22 -17.18 8.96
CA ARG A 88 26.07 -17.30 8.08
C ARG A 88 24.75 -17.23 8.88
N ILE A 89 24.68 -17.94 10.01
CA ILE A 89 23.51 -17.94 10.89
C ILE A 89 23.29 -16.56 11.52
N SER A 90 24.36 -15.88 11.96
CA SER A 90 24.26 -14.55 12.57
C SER A 90 23.78 -13.50 11.56
N ALA A 91 24.33 -13.48 10.35
CA ALA A 91 23.88 -12.61 9.26
C ALA A 91 22.41 -12.88 8.87
N GLN A 92 22.00 -14.14 8.84
CA GLN A 92 20.60 -14.51 8.60
C GLN A 92 19.69 -14.10 9.76
N ALA A 93 20.16 -14.19 11.00
CA ALA A 93 19.43 -13.79 12.20
C ALA A 93 19.24 -12.27 12.30
N GLU A 94 20.23 -11.46 11.92
CA GLU A 94 20.09 -10.00 11.81
C GLU A 94 18.98 -9.59 10.84
N MET A 95 18.82 -10.32 9.73
CA MET A 95 17.74 -10.13 8.77
C MET A 95 16.39 -10.69 9.25
N GLY A 96 16.41 -11.69 10.13
CA GLY A 96 15.25 -12.41 10.66
C GLY A 96 14.56 -11.78 11.87
N THR A 97 15.18 -10.81 12.53
CA THR A 97 14.52 -10.10 13.64
C THR A 97 13.31 -9.31 13.10
N GLN A 98 12.13 -9.63 13.65
CA GLN A 98 10.86 -8.94 13.33
C GLN A 98 10.89 -7.47 13.78
N GLU A 99 11.88 -7.10 14.60
CA GLU A 99 12.08 -5.75 15.08
C GLU A 99 12.32 -4.79 13.90
N GLY A 100 11.52 -3.72 13.85
CA GLY A 100 11.58 -2.75 12.75
C GLY A 100 11.11 -3.26 11.39
N ARG A 101 10.63 -4.52 11.25
CA ARG A 101 10.06 -5.03 10.00
C ARG A 101 8.91 -4.15 9.51
N GLU A 102 7.98 -3.81 10.40
CA GLU A 102 6.86 -2.92 10.05
C GLU A 102 7.34 -1.56 9.52
N LYS A 103 8.33 -0.95 10.19
CA LYS A 103 8.91 0.33 9.77
C LYS A 103 9.59 0.21 8.40
N ARG A 104 10.38 -0.84 8.17
CA ARG A 104 11.04 -1.12 6.88
C ARG A 104 10.00 -1.35 5.77
N THR A 105 8.99 -2.18 6.02
CA THR A 105 7.90 -2.45 5.08
C THR A 105 7.11 -1.18 4.77
N ARG A 106 6.78 -0.36 5.77
CA ARG A 106 6.10 0.93 5.58
C ARG A 106 6.93 1.88 4.72
N HIS A 107 8.24 1.96 4.97
CA HIS A 107 9.16 2.77 4.18
C HIS A 107 9.22 2.30 2.71
N ILE A 108 9.38 1.00 2.47
CA ILE A 108 9.38 0.43 1.12
C ILE A 108 8.04 0.64 0.43
N ALA A 109 6.92 0.44 1.14
CA ALA A 109 5.59 0.65 0.60
C ALA A 109 5.35 2.12 0.23
N ALA A 110 5.78 3.06 1.07
CA ALA A 110 5.72 4.50 0.79
C ALA A 110 6.55 4.88 -0.44
N LYS A 111 7.79 4.36 -0.55
CA LYS A 111 8.65 4.58 -1.72
C LYS A 111 7.99 4.04 -3.00
N ARG A 112 7.56 2.78 -2.99
CA ARG A 112 6.87 2.15 -4.14
C ARG A 112 5.55 2.83 -4.48
N TYR A 113 4.86 3.40 -3.49
CA TYR A 113 3.65 4.19 -3.73
C TYR A 113 3.99 5.51 -4.43
N ALA A 114 5.03 6.23 -3.99
CA ALA A 114 5.49 7.46 -4.63
C ALA A 114 5.92 7.23 -6.09
N GLU A 115 6.69 6.17 -6.35
CA GLU A 115 7.12 5.77 -7.69
C GLU A 115 5.92 5.49 -8.61
N ARG A 116 4.97 4.66 -8.17
CA ARG A 116 3.74 4.36 -8.93
C ARG A 116 2.89 5.60 -9.18
N ARG A 117 2.82 6.50 -8.20
CA ARG A 117 2.07 7.76 -8.33
C ARG A 117 2.71 8.67 -9.37
N ALA A 118 4.03 8.82 -9.35
CA ALA A 118 4.76 9.60 -10.34
C ALA A 118 4.58 9.02 -11.76
N GLU A 119 4.65 7.70 -11.91
CA GLU A 119 4.40 7.02 -13.19
C GLU A 119 2.96 7.26 -13.70
N PHE A 120 1.97 7.14 -12.82
CA PHE A 120 0.57 7.45 -13.16
C PHE A 120 0.40 8.91 -13.57
N GLN A 121 1.03 9.83 -12.83
CA GLN A 121 1.02 11.26 -13.11
C GLN A 121 1.64 11.60 -14.46
N LYS A 122 2.78 10.98 -14.81
CA LYS A 122 3.39 11.09 -16.15
C LYS A 122 2.47 10.60 -17.26
N ARG A 123 1.72 9.52 -17.03
CA ARG A 123 0.71 9.05 -18.00
C ARG A 123 -0.49 10.00 -18.09
N ALA A 124 -0.93 10.54 -16.96
CA ALA A 124 -2.01 11.53 -16.91
C ALA A 124 -1.62 12.86 -17.59
N ALA A 125 -0.33 13.20 -17.60
CA ALA A 125 0.21 14.41 -18.24
C ALA A 125 -0.12 14.51 -19.74
N SER A 126 -0.36 13.39 -20.42
CA SER A 126 -0.80 13.38 -21.82
C SER A 126 -2.20 13.97 -22.02
N VAL A 127 -3.05 13.94 -20.99
CA VAL A 127 -4.42 14.48 -21.00
C VAL A 127 -4.48 15.82 -20.27
N ASP A 128 -3.83 15.89 -19.10
CA ASP A 128 -3.75 17.09 -18.27
C ASP A 128 -2.28 17.44 -18.02
N PRO A 129 -1.72 18.43 -18.75
CA PRO A 129 -0.33 18.84 -18.59
C PRO A 129 0.06 19.25 -17.16
N TRP A 130 -0.89 19.66 -16.32
CA TRP A 130 -0.63 20.03 -14.93
C TRP A 130 -0.50 18.83 -13.99
N ALA A 131 -0.79 17.63 -14.46
CA ALA A 131 -0.56 16.39 -13.74
C ALA A 131 0.90 15.93 -13.78
N ASP A 132 1.74 16.48 -14.67
CA ASP A 132 3.16 16.12 -14.80
C ASP A 132 3.92 16.40 -13.49
N PRO A 133 4.60 15.39 -12.89
CA PRO A 133 5.36 15.59 -11.66
C PRO A 133 6.61 16.46 -11.84
N GLU A 134 7.10 16.65 -13.07
CA GLU A 134 8.30 17.46 -13.36
C GLU A 134 7.94 18.91 -13.70
N ARG A 135 6.66 19.23 -13.90
CA ARG A 135 6.21 20.59 -14.18
C ARG A 135 6.12 21.42 -12.91
N ASP A 136 6.63 22.65 -12.98
CA ASP A 136 6.54 23.62 -11.89
C ASP A 136 5.09 24.00 -11.54
N ASP A 137 4.90 24.62 -10.37
CA ASP A 137 3.60 25.11 -9.96
C ASP A 137 3.06 26.15 -10.97
N PRO A 138 1.80 26.03 -11.41
CA PRO A 138 1.18 26.96 -12.37
C PRO A 138 1.29 28.43 -11.94
N ARG A 139 1.35 28.70 -10.64
CA ARG A 139 1.50 30.04 -10.10
C ARG A 139 2.84 30.69 -10.43
N ALA A 140 3.86 29.92 -10.80
CA ALA A 140 5.16 30.43 -11.20
C ALA A 140 5.12 31.12 -12.59
N GLU A 141 4.14 30.76 -13.43
CA GLU A 141 3.97 31.33 -14.77
C GLU A 141 3.14 32.63 -14.76
N LEU A 142 2.55 33.00 -13.63
CA LEU A 142 1.70 34.19 -13.49
C LEU A 142 2.53 35.46 -13.31
N THR A 143 2.01 36.59 -13.82
CA THR A 143 2.56 37.90 -13.45
C THR A 143 2.36 38.18 -11.96
N GLN A 144 3.15 39.08 -11.40
CA GLN A 144 3.03 39.45 -9.99
C GLN A 144 1.63 39.95 -9.61
N GLU A 145 0.98 40.71 -10.51
CA GLU A 145 -0.39 41.19 -10.33
C GLU A 145 -1.41 40.05 -10.36
N GLN A 146 -1.31 39.14 -11.33
CA GLN A 146 -2.16 37.96 -11.42
C GLN A 146 -1.99 37.06 -10.19
N LEU A 147 -0.75 36.83 -9.76
CA LEU A 147 -0.44 36.02 -8.58
C LEU A 147 -1.01 36.66 -7.29
N ALA A 148 -0.92 37.97 -7.14
CA ALA A 148 -1.53 38.69 -6.03
C ALA A 148 -3.07 38.54 -6.04
N ALA A 149 -3.68 38.65 -7.21
CA ALA A 149 -5.12 38.51 -7.37
C ALA A 149 -5.60 37.07 -7.08
N VAL A 150 -4.92 36.05 -7.62
CA VAL A 150 -5.16 34.63 -7.33
C VAL A 150 -5.03 34.36 -5.84
N ASN A 151 -3.99 34.88 -5.19
CA ASN A 151 -3.79 34.73 -3.75
C ASN A 151 -4.95 35.33 -2.93
N LYS A 152 -5.42 36.52 -3.30
CA LYS A 152 -6.56 37.18 -2.65
C LYS A 152 -7.84 36.36 -2.80
N GLN A 153 -8.11 35.83 -4.00
CA GLN A 153 -9.29 35.00 -4.25
C GLN A 153 -9.20 33.65 -3.56
N SER A 154 -8.02 33.02 -3.54
CA SER A 154 -7.78 31.76 -2.83
C SER A 154 -8.10 31.87 -1.34
N MET A 155 -7.72 32.99 -0.70
CA MET A 155 -8.09 33.26 0.69
C MET A 155 -9.59 33.43 0.89
N ARG A 156 -10.28 34.06 -0.07
CA ARG A 156 -11.73 34.26 -0.02
C ARG A 156 -12.47 32.92 -0.14
N LEU A 157 -12.05 32.08 -1.10
CA LEU A 157 -12.67 30.78 -1.34
C LEU A 157 -12.37 29.78 -0.23
N ALA A 158 -11.16 29.77 0.34
CA ALA A 158 -10.82 28.90 1.47
C ALA A 158 -11.67 29.12 2.72
N LYS A 159 -12.29 30.31 2.87
CA LYS A 159 -13.24 30.59 3.96
C LYS A 159 -14.65 30.06 3.70
N LYS A 160 -14.97 29.72 2.44
CA LYS A 160 -16.28 29.23 2.03
C LYS A 160 -16.28 27.73 1.75
N LEU A 161 -15.18 27.22 1.21
CA LEU A 161 -15.00 25.82 0.84
C LEU A 161 -14.26 25.10 1.96
N ASP A 162 -15.00 24.54 2.91
CA ASP A 162 -14.44 23.77 4.01
C ASP A 162 -13.65 22.56 3.48
N GLY A 163 -12.56 22.20 4.17
CA GLY A 163 -11.69 21.08 3.77
C GLY A 163 -10.70 21.38 2.64
N TRP A 164 -10.77 22.54 1.99
CA TRP A 164 -9.80 22.95 0.96
C TRP A 164 -8.77 23.93 1.50
N SER A 165 -7.49 23.66 1.24
CA SER A 165 -6.42 24.58 1.62
C SER A 165 -6.31 25.75 0.62
N ARG A 166 -5.91 26.92 1.12
CA ARG A 166 -5.60 28.09 0.26
C ARG A 166 -4.61 27.73 -0.86
N ALA A 167 -3.63 26.88 -0.58
CA ALA A 167 -2.63 26.47 -1.55
C ALA A 167 -3.24 25.59 -2.66
N ALA A 168 -4.12 24.65 -2.31
CA ALA A 168 -4.83 23.83 -3.29
C ALA A 168 -5.74 24.67 -4.20
N ILE A 169 -6.50 25.59 -3.61
CA ILE A 169 -7.35 26.52 -4.39
C ILE A 169 -6.50 27.42 -5.28
N GLY A 170 -5.41 27.97 -4.74
CA GLY A 170 -4.51 28.84 -5.48
C GLY A 170 -3.82 28.14 -6.65
N ARG A 171 -3.46 26.87 -6.49
CA ARG A 171 -2.96 26.05 -7.60
C ARG A 171 -4.02 25.95 -8.69
N ARG A 172 -5.25 25.52 -8.37
CA ARG A 172 -6.36 25.37 -9.33
C ARG A 172 -6.72 26.67 -10.05
N LEU A 173 -6.76 27.79 -9.33
CA LEU A 173 -6.95 29.11 -9.94
C LEU A 173 -5.79 29.48 -10.87
N GLY A 174 -4.55 29.14 -10.49
CA GLY A 174 -3.38 29.31 -11.35
C GLY A 174 -3.50 28.52 -12.64
N GLU A 175 -3.85 27.23 -12.57
CA GLU A 175 -4.05 26.36 -13.74
C GLU A 175 -5.08 26.96 -14.70
N ALA A 176 -6.20 27.44 -14.17
CA ALA A 176 -7.26 28.07 -14.96
C ALA A 176 -6.82 29.38 -15.65
N VAL A 177 -6.08 30.24 -14.94
CA VAL A 177 -5.61 31.53 -15.49
C VAL A 177 -4.50 31.32 -16.52
N VAL A 178 -3.54 30.42 -16.25
CA VAL A 178 -2.51 30.05 -17.24
C VAL A 178 -3.14 29.38 -18.47
N GLY A 179 -4.20 28.61 -18.28
CA GLY A 179 -5.05 28.07 -19.35
C GLY A 179 -5.83 29.11 -20.16
N GLY A 180 -5.65 30.41 -19.87
CA GLY A 180 -6.21 31.52 -20.64
C GLY A 180 -7.58 32.01 -20.17
N LYS A 181 -8.12 31.49 -19.06
CA LYS A 181 -9.36 32.02 -18.48
C LYS A 181 -9.09 33.36 -17.80
N ASP A 182 -10.03 34.29 -17.92
CA ASP A 182 -10.00 35.49 -17.09
C ASP A 182 -10.19 35.12 -15.61
N LEU A 183 -9.72 35.99 -14.71
CA LEU A 183 -9.72 35.71 -13.29
C LEU A 183 -11.13 35.44 -12.73
N MET A 184 -12.15 36.12 -13.23
CA MET A 184 -13.51 35.97 -12.70
C MET A 184 -14.10 34.63 -13.13
N SER A 185 -13.96 34.28 -14.41
CA SER A 185 -14.36 32.97 -14.92
C SER A 185 -13.59 31.83 -14.25
N ALA A 186 -12.29 32.02 -14.01
CA ALA A 186 -11.48 31.06 -13.27
C ALA A 186 -12.00 30.87 -11.84
N VAL A 187 -12.34 31.96 -11.14
CA VAL A 187 -12.85 31.90 -9.77
C VAL A 187 -14.20 31.21 -9.67
N VAL A 188 -15.13 31.52 -10.58
CA VAL A 188 -16.46 30.87 -10.59
C VAL A 188 -16.31 29.38 -10.90
N GLY A 189 -15.61 29.03 -11.98
CA GLY A 189 -15.46 27.63 -12.37
C GLY A 189 -14.73 26.79 -11.33
N VAL A 190 -13.66 27.31 -10.71
CA VAL A 190 -12.96 26.60 -9.62
C VAL A 190 -13.84 26.50 -8.38
N PHE A 191 -14.66 27.50 -8.07
CA PHE A 191 -15.58 27.41 -6.94
C PHE A 191 -16.60 26.28 -7.15
N GLU A 192 -17.26 26.24 -8.30
CA GLU A 192 -18.26 25.21 -8.65
C GLU A 192 -17.64 23.80 -8.68
N GLU A 193 -16.44 23.66 -9.25
CA GLU A 193 -15.71 22.39 -9.28
C GLU A 193 -15.41 21.89 -7.86
N LEU A 194 -14.91 22.79 -7.00
CA LEU A 194 -14.48 22.41 -5.65
C LEU A 194 -15.64 22.23 -4.67
N GLU A 195 -16.76 22.95 -4.87
CA GLU A 195 -18.01 22.79 -4.10
C GLU A 195 -18.64 21.41 -4.38
N THR A 196 -18.63 20.98 -5.63
CA THR A 196 -19.18 19.68 -6.04
C THR A 196 -18.17 18.53 -6.02
N ALA A 197 -16.95 18.77 -5.52
CA ALA A 197 -15.88 17.79 -5.50
C ALA A 197 -16.17 16.57 -4.57
N PRO A 198 -15.55 15.41 -4.84
CA PRO A 198 -15.62 14.26 -3.93
C PRO A 198 -15.19 14.62 -2.51
N GLY A 199 -15.90 14.09 -1.52
CA GLY A 199 -15.66 14.36 -0.10
C GLY A 199 -16.31 15.65 0.44
N GLN A 200 -16.83 16.52 -0.43
CA GLN A 200 -17.58 17.71 -0.01
C GLN A 200 -19.07 17.45 0.18
N VAL A 201 -19.65 18.25 1.08
CA VAL A 201 -21.10 18.38 1.24
C VAL A 201 -21.62 19.24 0.10
N VAL A 202 -22.40 18.63 -0.78
CA VAL A 202 -22.94 19.25 -1.99
C VAL A 202 -24.29 19.89 -1.66
N PRO A 203 -24.56 21.12 -2.13
CA PRO A 203 -25.88 21.72 -2.03
C PRO A 203 -26.95 20.86 -2.71
N ILE A 204 -28.12 20.70 -2.08
CA ILE A 204 -29.20 19.84 -2.58
C ILE A 204 -29.70 20.28 -3.98
N GLY A 205 -29.71 21.59 -4.24
CA GLY A 205 -30.13 22.17 -5.52
C GLY A 205 -29.21 21.87 -6.70
N THR A 206 -27.95 21.51 -6.46
CA THR A 206 -26.95 21.24 -7.52
C THR A 206 -26.69 19.74 -7.74
N LEU A 207 -27.46 18.87 -7.08
CA LEU A 207 -27.31 17.41 -7.19
C LEU A 207 -27.49 16.87 -8.62
N GLU A 208 -28.22 17.58 -9.47
CA GLU A 208 -28.43 17.22 -10.87
C GLU A 208 -27.12 17.28 -11.68
N ASP A 209 -26.31 18.31 -11.44
CA ASP A 209 -25.04 18.57 -12.13
C ASP A 209 -23.90 17.63 -11.70
N VAL A 210 -24.06 16.99 -10.54
CA VAL A 210 -23.02 16.15 -9.95
C VAL A 210 -22.97 14.76 -10.61
N ASN A 211 -21.98 14.53 -11.48
CA ASN A 211 -21.83 13.25 -12.20
C ASN A 211 -21.13 12.14 -11.38
N ARG A 212 -21.71 11.78 -10.23
CA ARG A 212 -21.29 10.62 -9.41
C ARG A 212 -22.49 9.92 -8.78
N ARG A 213 -22.30 8.64 -8.45
CA ARG A 213 -23.33 7.78 -7.86
C ARG A 213 -23.58 8.07 -6.39
N GLU A 214 -22.59 8.62 -5.69
CA GLU A 214 -22.66 8.87 -4.26
C GLU A 214 -22.32 10.33 -3.96
N VAL A 215 -23.11 10.95 -3.10
CA VAL A 215 -23.00 12.36 -2.71
C VAL A 215 -23.05 12.50 -1.19
N SER A 216 -22.45 13.56 -0.68
CA SER A 216 -22.70 13.98 0.70
C SER A 216 -23.59 15.21 0.66
N ILE A 217 -24.60 15.27 1.51
CA ILE A 217 -25.54 16.39 1.59
C ILE A 217 -25.76 16.79 3.04
N GLU A 218 -26.18 18.02 3.26
CA GLU A 218 -26.62 18.50 4.56
C GLU A 218 -27.92 19.25 4.38
N GLY A 219 -28.88 19.00 5.25
CA GLY A 219 -30.19 19.64 5.16
C GLY A 219 -31.08 19.26 6.32
N THR A 220 -32.25 19.87 6.36
CA THR A 220 -33.31 19.59 7.33
C THR A 220 -34.33 18.68 6.69
N VAL A 221 -34.69 17.60 7.38
CA VAL A 221 -35.80 16.75 6.93
C VAL A 221 -37.10 17.45 7.28
N THR A 222 -37.92 17.80 6.29
CA THR A 222 -39.13 18.60 6.52
C THR A 222 -40.43 17.82 6.46
N GLN A 223 -40.41 16.61 5.91
CA GLN A 223 -41.63 15.82 5.80
C GLN A 223 -41.31 14.33 5.66
N TRP A 224 -42.00 13.50 6.44
CA TRP A 224 -42.08 12.05 6.21
C TRP A 224 -43.40 11.65 5.54
N TRP A 225 -43.35 10.59 4.74
CA TRP A 225 -44.52 9.96 4.13
C TRP A 225 -44.67 8.52 4.61
N GLU A 226 -45.90 8.02 4.59
CA GLU A 226 -46.17 6.61 4.84
C GLU A 226 -45.44 5.73 3.81
N PRO A 227 -44.57 4.80 4.23
CA PRO A 227 -43.87 3.91 3.31
C PRO A 227 -44.83 3.04 2.49
N SER A 228 -44.63 3.00 1.17
CA SER A 228 -45.46 2.17 0.29
C SER A 228 -45.12 0.66 0.33
N SER A 229 -44.06 0.28 1.04
CA SER A 229 -43.57 -1.09 1.16
C SER A 229 -42.82 -1.27 2.49
N ALA A 230 -42.93 -2.46 3.09
CA ALA A 230 -42.22 -2.83 4.31
C ALA A 230 -40.69 -2.86 4.16
N ALA A 231 -40.16 -2.80 2.93
CA ALA A 231 -38.72 -2.69 2.69
C ALA A 231 -38.17 -1.28 2.96
N ILE A 232 -39.03 -0.27 2.97
CA ILE A 232 -38.68 1.14 3.17
C ILE A 232 -38.83 1.46 4.66
N GLN A 233 -37.74 1.92 5.29
CA GLN A 233 -37.74 2.33 6.69
C GLN A 233 -38.33 3.73 6.85
N GLN A 234 -37.84 4.69 6.04
CA GLN A 234 -38.31 6.07 6.04
C GLN A 234 -38.27 6.60 4.60
N VAL A 235 -39.25 7.40 4.21
CA VAL A 235 -39.25 8.08 2.91
C VAL A 235 -39.89 9.44 3.04
N GLY A 236 -39.23 10.46 2.52
CA GLY A 236 -39.62 11.84 2.80
C GLY A 236 -38.86 12.86 1.97
N LEU A 237 -38.84 14.09 2.49
CA LEU A 237 -38.22 15.24 1.87
C LEU A 237 -37.12 15.82 2.78
N ILE A 238 -35.97 16.09 2.19
CA ILE A 238 -34.88 16.85 2.81
C ILE A 238 -34.62 18.11 2.01
N GLU A 239 -34.37 19.22 2.68
CA GLU A 239 -34.13 20.52 2.07
C GLU A 239 -32.99 21.30 2.71
N ASP A 240 -32.38 22.17 1.92
CA ASP A 240 -31.42 23.19 2.33
C ASP A 240 -31.77 24.51 1.63
N GLU A 241 -30.93 25.53 1.80
CA GLU A 241 -31.14 26.84 1.16
C GLU A 241 -31.11 26.80 -0.38
N SER A 242 -30.50 25.76 -0.96
CA SER A 242 -30.31 25.61 -2.40
C SER A 242 -31.44 24.81 -3.07
N GLY A 243 -32.13 23.93 -2.34
CA GLY A 243 -33.23 23.16 -2.89
C GLY A 243 -33.74 22.05 -1.97
N ARG A 244 -34.56 21.17 -2.56
CA ARG A 244 -35.17 20.04 -1.86
C ARG A 244 -35.14 18.78 -2.70
N THR A 245 -34.94 17.64 -2.07
CA THR A 245 -34.91 16.34 -2.75
C THR A 245 -35.58 15.25 -1.92
N LYS A 246 -36.00 14.18 -2.58
CA LYS A 246 -36.56 13.01 -1.92
C LYS A 246 -35.45 12.22 -1.24
N LEU A 247 -35.65 11.92 0.05
CA LEU A 247 -34.80 11.05 0.85
C LEU A 247 -35.49 9.70 1.07
N THR A 248 -34.76 8.60 0.90
CA THR A 248 -35.26 7.24 1.17
C THR A 248 -34.25 6.47 2.01
N SER A 249 -34.68 5.90 3.14
CA SER A 249 -33.92 4.95 3.95
C SER A 249 -34.53 3.56 3.81
N TRP A 250 -33.71 2.54 3.55
CA TRP A 250 -34.14 1.15 3.43
C TRP A 250 -33.94 0.41 4.75
N VAL A 251 -34.84 -0.51 5.10
CA VAL A 251 -34.71 -1.34 6.31
C VAL A 251 -33.39 -2.12 6.32
N ALA A 252 -33.01 -2.66 5.16
CA ALA A 252 -31.77 -3.42 5.00
C ALA A 252 -30.48 -2.58 5.18
N SER A 253 -30.59 -1.24 5.20
CA SER A 253 -29.44 -0.34 5.38
C SER A 253 -29.15 -0.03 6.85
N ASP A 254 -30.01 -0.45 7.78
CA ASP A 254 -29.86 -0.30 9.24
C ASP A 254 -29.40 1.11 9.66
N GLN A 255 -30.04 2.12 9.07
CA GLN A 255 -29.70 3.52 9.31
C GLN A 255 -30.39 4.04 10.57
N PRO A 256 -29.77 5.02 11.26
CA PRO A 256 -30.39 5.64 12.42
C PRO A 256 -31.69 6.34 12.02
N TRP A 257 -32.68 6.29 12.92
CA TRP A 257 -33.95 6.99 12.72
C TRP A 257 -33.71 8.50 12.71
N ILE A 258 -34.31 9.20 11.75
CA ILE A 258 -34.24 10.66 11.62
C ILE A 258 -35.63 11.25 11.92
N GLU A 259 -35.70 12.26 12.78
CA GLU A 259 -36.96 12.92 13.14
C GLU A 259 -37.35 13.99 12.11
N GLU A 260 -38.64 14.29 12.01
CA GLU A 260 -39.10 15.42 11.20
C GLU A 260 -38.68 16.74 11.86
N GLY A 261 -38.21 17.69 11.05
CA GLY A 261 -37.63 18.95 11.50
C GLY A 261 -36.14 18.87 11.85
N GLU A 262 -35.53 17.70 11.78
CA GLU A 262 -34.15 17.50 12.22
C GLU A 262 -33.13 17.83 11.12
N ARG A 263 -32.08 18.57 11.49
CA ARG A 263 -30.92 18.82 10.62
C ARG A 263 -29.97 17.64 10.65
N VAL A 264 -29.63 17.12 9.47
CA VAL A 264 -28.71 15.98 9.30
C VAL A 264 -27.64 16.28 8.25
N ARG A 265 -26.45 15.71 8.45
CA ARG A 265 -25.39 15.64 7.45
C ARG A 265 -25.20 14.17 7.05
N ILE A 266 -25.47 13.87 5.80
CA ILE A 266 -25.44 12.53 5.24
C ILE A 266 -24.23 12.40 4.33
N HIS A 267 -23.34 11.46 4.61
CA HIS A 267 -22.19 11.12 3.77
C HIS A 267 -22.46 9.84 2.98
N GLY A 268 -22.10 9.84 1.69
CA GLY A 268 -22.20 8.63 0.85
C GLY A 268 -23.65 8.21 0.56
N ALA A 269 -24.56 9.16 0.40
CA ALA A 269 -25.92 8.87 -0.04
C ALA A 269 -25.92 8.46 -1.52
N ALA A 270 -26.64 7.40 -1.86
CA ALA A 270 -26.78 6.94 -3.23
C ALA A 270 -27.72 7.87 -4.02
N LYS A 271 -27.21 8.45 -5.11
CA LYS A 271 -27.95 9.30 -6.03
C LYS A 271 -28.74 8.46 -7.02
N ASN A 272 -30.04 8.72 -7.10
CA ASN A 272 -30.97 8.08 -8.03
C ASN A 272 -31.77 9.12 -8.81
N TRP A 273 -32.26 8.74 -9.99
CA TRP A 273 -33.13 9.58 -10.81
C TRP A 273 -34.56 9.05 -10.80
N TYR A 274 -35.52 9.91 -10.52
CA TYR A 274 -36.95 9.57 -10.52
C TYR A 274 -37.76 10.72 -11.13
N ASN A 275 -38.51 10.45 -12.20
CA ASN A 275 -39.32 11.43 -12.93
C ASN A 275 -38.57 12.74 -13.26
N GLY A 276 -37.32 12.61 -13.73
CA GLY A 276 -36.50 13.75 -14.13
C GLY A 276 -35.92 14.57 -12.98
N ARG A 277 -36.08 14.13 -11.72
CA ARG A 277 -35.48 14.76 -10.54
C ARG A 277 -34.53 13.80 -9.85
N VAL A 278 -33.49 14.36 -9.24
CA VAL A 278 -32.61 13.59 -8.38
C VAL A 278 -33.31 13.29 -7.05
N SER A 279 -33.11 12.06 -6.57
CA SER A 279 -33.45 11.58 -5.24
C SER A 279 -32.22 10.96 -4.62
N VAL A 280 -32.16 10.95 -3.29
CA VAL A 280 -31.06 10.34 -2.53
C VAL A 280 -31.59 9.19 -1.68
N ALA A 281 -30.79 8.13 -1.59
CA ALA A 281 -31.09 6.97 -0.76
C ALA A 281 -29.95 6.70 0.21
N LEU A 282 -30.29 6.43 1.47
CA LEU A 282 -29.34 5.91 2.44
C LEU A 282 -29.10 4.43 2.16
N THR A 283 -27.83 4.04 2.22
CA THR A 283 -27.36 2.66 2.06
C THR A 283 -26.61 2.25 3.33
N GLY A 284 -26.30 0.97 3.50
CA GLY A 284 -25.47 0.51 4.63
C GLY A 284 -24.06 1.12 4.68
N TRP A 285 -23.59 1.74 3.60
CA TRP A 285 -22.32 2.47 3.55
C TRP A 285 -22.46 3.97 3.83
N SER A 286 -23.69 4.47 3.88
CA SER A 286 -23.97 5.86 4.19
C SER A 286 -23.77 6.11 5.68
N THR A 287 -23.27 7.30 6.01
CA THR A 287 -23.11 7.75 7.40
C THR A 287 -24.00 8.95 7.63
N VAL A 288 -24.91 8.87 8.62
CA VAL A 288 -25.76 9.98 9.03
C VAL A 288 -25.20 10.60 10.31
N LEU A 289 -24.90 11.88 10.25
CA LEU A 289 -24.47 12.70 11.37
C LEU A 289 -25.59 13.66 11.76
N PHE A 290 -25.79 13.85 13.06
CA PHE A 290 -26.80 14.72 13.63
C PHE A 290 -26.12 15.88 14.37
N PRO A 291 -25.94 17.06 13.73
CA PRO A 291 -25.23 18.18 14.36
C PRO A 291 -25.89 18.74 15.63
N GLU A 292 -27.18 18.45 15.83
CA GLU A 292 -27.98 18.95 16.96
C GLU A 292 -28.17 17.90 18.07
N ARG A 293 -28.18 16.59 17.72
CA ARG A 293 -28.23 15.52 18.73
C ARG A 293 -26.93 15.52 19.53
N GLY A 294 -27.05 15.64 20.84
CA GLY A 294 -25.89 15.66 21.76
C GLY A 294 -25.46 17.05 22.24
N ARG A 295 -26.18 18.13 21.88
CA ARG A 295 -26.07 19.43 22.56
C ARG A 295 -26.82 19.46 23.89
N TRP A 296 -26.57 18.50 24.76
CA TRP A 296 -27.22 18.42 26.07
C TRP A 296 -26.78 19.52 27.06
N TRP A 297 -25.83 20.38 26.66
CA TRP A 297 -25.30 21.50 27.46
C TRP A 297 -25.83 22.89 27.06
N GLU A 298 -26.80 22.99 26.14
CA GLU A 298 -27.50 24.25 25.80
C GLU A 298 -28.88 24.38 26.49
N ALA A 299 -29.24 23.44 27.36
CA ALA A 299 -30.51 23.40 28.11
C ALA A 299 -30.39 23.98 29.53
#